data_AF-A0A1V4YQD8-F1
#
_entry.id   AF-A0A1V4YQD8-F1
#
_cell.length_a   1.000
_cell.length_b   1.000
_cell.length_c   1.000
_cell.angle_alpha   90.00
_cell.angle_beta   90.00
_cell.angle_gamma   90.00
#
_symmetry.space_group_name_H-M   'P 1'
#
loop_
_entity.id
_entity.type
_entity.pdbx_description
1 polymer ?
#
loop_
_entity_poly.entity_id
_entity_poly.type
_entity_poly.pdbx_seq_one_letter_code
_entity_poly.pdbx_strand_id
1 'polypeptide(L)'
;MFNKLKEKLSGFTKSLGRQIEEKSVPVEAPQEQADDVPLISVSESEQQPLVDTTTVTKDDTTEPQKVIVYETQSEVNEVEASKPQEPKKFGFVSKAKALVFEREFILDEKDLEEPLWDLQIALLESDIALTVAEAITEAVKSELVGSRRKIGKDTTDIVEQALRNALYNVMSANVFDLDDYVKNAKKPVHIVFVGINGTGKTTSIAKTAKRFKDMGYSVVLAAGDTFRAGAIDQLQIHGDRVGVKVIRHQEGGDPAAVVYDAIQYAEAHKADIVLSDTAGRMHTNLNLMAQLKKVCRVSAPDLIIFVDEAVAGNDAVERAAQFNEAVPINGSILTKTDADAKGGAAISIAYITGKPILFLGMGQGYDDLKKFDPKWFVDQIFD
;
A
#
# COMPACT_ATOMS: atom_id res chain seq x y z
N MET A 1 -1.10 -9.40 -18.17
CA MET A 1 -1.50 -8.38 -17.17
C MET A 1 -0.43 -8.35 -16.11
N PHE A 2 -0.01 -7.16 -15.66
CA PHE A 2 1.01 -6.95 -14.61
C PHE A 2 2.39 -7.59 -14.84
N ASN A 3 2.68 -8.03 -16.07
CA ASN A 3 3.90 -8.77 -16.43
C ASN A 3 5.20 -8.12 -15.91
N LYS A 4 5.30 -6.78 -15.99
CA LYS A 4 6.51 -6.06 -15.55
C LYS A 4 6.69 -6.10 -14.03
N LEU A 5 5.62 -5.88 -13.28
CA LEU A 5 5.63 -5.94 -11.81
C LEU A 5 5.95 -7.37 -11.35
N LYS A 6 5.30 -8.37 -11.95
CA LYS A 6 5.59 -9.79 -11.69
C LYS A 6 7.07 -10.15 -11.88
N GLU A 7 7.64 -9.76 -13.02
CA GLU A 7 9.06 -10.00 -13.32
C GLU A 7 9.97 -9.33 -12.27
N LYS A 8 9.71 -8.07 -11.94
CA LYS A 8 10.48 -7.29 -10.97
C LYS A 8 10.39 -7.85 -9.54
N LEU A 9 9.18 -8.13 -9.03
CA LEU A 9 9.01 -8.67 -7.68
C LEU A 9 9.57 -10.09 -7.56
N SER A 10 9.40 -10.93 -8.58
CA SER A 10 9.99 -12.27 -8.63
C SER A 10 11.53 -12.26 -8.79
N GLY A 11 12.10 -11.15 -9.27
CA GLY A 11 13.54 -10.89 -9.20
C GLY A 11 14.00 -10.55 -7.79
N PHE A 12 13.30 -9.63 -7.11
CA PHE A 12 13.58 -9.25 -5.73
C PHE A 12 13.51 -10.43 -4.75
N THR A 13 12.40 -11.21 -4.76
CA THR A 13 12.21 -12.32 -3.79
C THR A 13 13.32 -13.36 -3.90
N LYS A 14 13.75 -13.70 -5.12
CA LYS A 14 14.87 -14.61 -5.39
C LYS A 14 16.23 -14.03 -5.00
N SER A 15 16.45 -12.74 -5.25
CA SER A 15 17.71 -12.06 -4.91
C SER A 15 17.92 -12.05 -3.40
N LEU A 16 16.95 -11.52 -2.66
CA LEU A 16 17.01 -11.45 -1.19
C LEU A 16 16.98 -12.86 -0.56
N GLY A 17 16.13 -13.76 -1.06
CA GLY A 17 16.10 -15.15 -0.59
C GLY A 17 17.46 -15.84 -0.69
N ARG A 18 18.20 -15.61 -1.78
CA ARG A 18 19.56 -16.12 -1.97
C ARG A 18 20.59 -15.42 -1.07
N GLN A 19 20.56 -14.10 -0.94
CA GLN A 19 21.48 -13.38 -0.04
C GLN A 19 21.35 -13.84 1.42
N ILE A 20 20.12 -14.15 1.83
CA ILE A 20 19.84 -14.76 3.13
C ILE A 20 20.46 -16.15 3.23
N GLU A 21 20.19 -17.04 2.26
CA GLU A 21 20.78 -18.39 2.26
C GLU A 21 22.31 -18.32 2.33
N GLU A 22 22.96 -17.45 1.56
CA GLU A 22 24.43 -17.27 1.55
C GLU A 22 24.99 -16.77 2.89
N LYS A 23 24.35 -15.78 3.55
CA LYS A 23 24.73 -15.32 4.91
C LYS A 23 24.51 -16.39 5.99
N SER A 24 23.68 -17.39 5.72
CA SER A 24 23.24 -18.40 6.68
C SER A 24 24.10 -19.69 6.69
N VAL A 25 24.97 -19.86 5.70
CA VAL A 25 25.97 -20.94 5.67
C VAL A 25 27.11 -20.56 6.64
N PRO A 26 27.50 -21.43 7.59
CA PRO A 26 28.62 -21.14 8.47
C PRO A 26 29.93 -21.05 7.66
N VAL A 27 30.61 -19.91 7.77
CA VAL A 27 31.97 -19.74 7.27
C VAL A 27 32.86 -20.82 7.89
N GLU A 28 33.57 -21.60 7.07
CA GLU A 28 34.53 -22.57 7.60
C GLU A 28 35.59 -21.85 8.42
N ALA A 29 35.69 -22.21 9.69
CA ALA A 29 36.69 -21.64 10.58
C ALA A 29 38.10 -22.00 10.04
N PRO A 30 39.05 -21.04 9.99
CA PRO A 30 40.43 -21.33 9.62
C PRO A 30 40.98 -22.47 10.48
N GLN A 31 41.53 -23.50 9.85
CA GLN A 31 42.16 -24.59 10.58
C GLN A 31 43.45 -24.08 11.21
N GLU A 32 43.44 -23.85 12.52
CA GLU A 32 44.65 -23.56 13.30
C GLU A 32 45.57 -24.79 13.24
N GLN A 33 46.59 -24.74 12.38
CA GLN A 33 47.71 -25.66 12.43
C GLN A 33 48.55 -25.33 13.67
N ALA A 34 48.48 -26.20 14.67
CA ALA A 34 49.31 -26.10 15.87
C ALA A 34 50.74 -26.56 15.57
N ASP A 35 51.57 -25.66 15.06
CA ASP A 35 53.02 -25.87 14.98
C ASP A 35 53.67 -25.71 16.37
N ASP A 36 54.48 -26.69 16.75
CA ASP A 36 55.03 -26.87 18.09
C ASP A 36 56.49 -26.39 18.15
N VAL A 37 56.76 -25.32 18.91
CA VAL A 37 58.10 -24.70 19.05
C VAL A 37 58.35 -24.32 20.53
N PRO A 38 59.47 -24.74 21.15
CA PRO A 38 59.62 -24.78 22.61
C PRO A 38 60.10 -23.49 23.27
N LEU A 39 59.98 -23.45 24.61
CA LEU A 39 60.47 -22.37 25.46
C LEU A 39 61.99 -22.17 25.37
N ILE A 40 62.43 -20.91 25.27
CA ILE A 40 63.74 -20.45 25.75
C ILE A 40 63.54 -19.17 26.57
N SER A 41 64.25 -19.06 27.69
CA SER A 41 64.18 -17.97 28.67
C SER A 41 65.31 -16.94 28.51
N VAL A 42 65.01 -15.65 28.67
CA VAL A 42 65.99 -14.66 29.16
C VAL A 42 65.32 -13.54 29.99
N SER A 43 66.15 -12.69 30.60
CA SER A 43 65.85 -11.86 31.78
C SER A 43 65.93 -10.34 31.54
N GLU A 44 65.16 -9.60 32.34
CA GLU A 44 65.48 -8.30 33.00
C GLU A 44 65.99 -7.04 32.23
N SER A 45 65.84 -5.89 32.90
CA SER A 45 66.52 -4.59 32.74
C SER A 45 66.01 -3.51 31.75
N GLU A 46 65.13 -2.65 32.29
CA GLU A 46 65.32 -1.20 32.52
C GLU A 46 65.55 -0.13 31.40
N GLN A 47 64.78 0.97 31.54
CA GLN A 47 65.12 2.42 31.34
C GLN A 47 65.52 2.93 29.92
N GLN A 48 64.66 3.70 29.21
CA GLN A 48 64.49 5.19 29.22
C GLN A 48 65.46 6.00 28.29
N PRO A 49 65.19 7.27 27.89
CA PRO A 49 63.92 8.02 27.80
C PRO A 49 63.71 8.92 26.52
N LEU A 50 62.48 9.43 26.39
CA LEU A 50 61.99 10.76 25.89
C LEU A 50 62.83 11.69 24.95
N VAL A 51 62.15 12.17 23.89
CA VAL A 51 62.12 13.56 23.35
C VAL A 51 60.69 13.73 22.77
N ASP A 52 59.74 14.55 23.23
CA ASP A 52 59.64 16.00 23.58
C ASP A 52 59.40 16.95 22.38
N THR A 53 58.22 17.58 22.33
CA THR A 53 57.99 19.01 22.00
C THR A 53 56.51 19.43 22.15
N THR A 54 56.24 20.39 23.04
CA THR A 54 55.40 21.63 22.90
C THR A 54 54.14 21.67 21.98
N THR A 55 53.02 22.36 22.28
CA THR A 55 52.78 23.57 23.13
C THR A 55 51.26 23.88 23.32
N VAL A 56 50.89 24.67 24.36
CA VAL A 56 49.81 25.74 24.37
C VAL A 56 48.31 25.31 24.24
N THR A 57 47.30 25.78 25.01
CA THR A 57 47.17 26.67 26.22
C THR A 57 45.74 26.61 26.85
N LYS A 58 45.66 26.94 28.17
CA LYS A 58 44.58 27.71 28.89
C LYS A 58 43.17 27.08 29.07
N ASP A 59 42.70 26.94 30.32
CA ASP A 59 41.89 27.87 31.17
C ASP A 59 40.36 27.69 30.92
N ASP A 60 39.44 27.78 31.89
CA ASP A 60 39.51 28.18 33.31
C ASP A 60 38.56 27.34 34.20
N THR A 61 38.56 27.63 35.50
CA THR A 61 37.90 27.00 36.66
C THR A 61 36.41 27.35 36.84
N THR A 62 35.69 26.53 37.62
CA THR A 62 34.96 26.98 38.84
C THR A 62 34.43 25.80 39.68
N GLU A 63 34.14 26.02 40.96
CA GLU A 63 33.89 24.99 41.99
C GLU A 63 32.55 25.26 42.78
N PRO A 64 32.20 24.67 43.96
CA PRO A 64 30.93 23.93 44.09
C PRO A 64 29.96 24.47 45.17
N GLN A 65 28.79 23.83 45.33
CA GLN A 65 28.04 23.94 46.60
C GLN A 65 27.01 22.81 46.93
N LYS A 66 27.18 22.30 48.17
CA LYS A 66 26.24 21.77 49.19
C LYS A 66 24.77 21.53 48.81
N VAL A 67 24.18 20.34 49.00
CA VAL A 67 23.90 19.57 50.26
C VAL A 67 22.69 20.06 51.06
N ILE A 68 21.64 19.23 51.14
CA ILE A 68 20.60 19.17 52.19
C ILE A 68 20.25 17.68 52.43
N VAL A 69 20.02 17.28 53.69
CA VAL A 69 19.65 15.91 54.12
C VAL A 69 18.72 15.97 55.34
N TYR A 70 17.68 15.12 55.38
CA TYR A 70 16.98 14.57 56.55
C TYR A 70 16.42 13.18 56.10
N GLU A 71 16.73 12.04 56.73
CA GLU A 71 16.14 11.50 57.99
C GLU A 71 14.63 11.15 57.87
N THR A 72 14.11 9.97 58.26
CA THR A 72 14.60 8.80 59.05
C THR A 72 14.16 7.45 58.36
N GLN A 73 14.31 6.20 58.85
CA GLN A 73 14.91 5.57 60.05
C GLN A 73 15.26 4.05 59.84
N SER A 74 15.59 3.37 60.95
CA SER A 74 15.85 1.95 61.26
C SER A 74 14.68 0.95 61.00
N GLU A 75 14.76 -0.39 61.17
CA GLU A 75 15.69 -1.34 61.84
C GLU A 75 15.96 -2.56 60.91
N VAL A 76 17.19 -3.03 60.66
CA VAL A 76 18.13 -3.83 61.50
C VAL A 76 17.63 -5.25 61.86
N ASN A 77 18.28 -6.26 61.25
CA ASN A 77 18.72 -7.48 61.95
C ASN A 77 19.95 -8.09 61.26
N GLU A 78 20.73 -8.90 61.97
CA GLU A 78 22.16 -9.12 61.68
C GLU A 78 22.50 -10.28 60.71
N VAL A 79 23.80 -10.38 60.39
CA VAL A 79 24.38 -11.25 59.34
C VAL A 79 25.37 -12.25 59.97
N GLU A 80 25.30 -13.52 59.56
CA GLU A 80 26.48 -14.40 59.55
C GLU A 80 26.87 -14.77 58.11
N ALA A 81 28.17 -14.85 57.85
CA ALA A 81 28.73 -14.79 56.51
C ALA A 81 29.33 -16.12 56.02
N SER A 82 29.18 -16.40 54.73
CA SER A 82 30.04 -17.32 54.00
C SER A 82 30.48 -16.71 52.67
N LYS A 83 31.65 -17.14 52.18
CA LYS A 83 32.43 -16.39 51.16
C LYS A 83 31.82 -16.50 49.75
N PRO A 84 31.86 -15.44 48.93
CA PRO A 84 31.54 -15.56 47.50
C PRO A 84 32.51 -16.52 46.81
N GLN A 85 31.98 -17.49 46.07
CA GLN A 85 32.71 -18.17 45.00
C GLN A 85 32.33 -17.55 43.65
N GLU A 86 33.30 -17.41 42.75
CA GLU A 86 33.09 -16.76 41.47
C GLU A 86 32.10 -17.55 40.58
N PRO A 87 31.08 -16.90 39.99
CA PRO A 87 30.27 -17.54 38.96
C PRO A 87 31.10 -17.72 37.69
N LYS A 88 31.39 -18.99 37.35
CA LYS A 88 32.12 -19.37 36.12
C LYS A 88 31.46 -18.76 34.88
N LYS A 89 32.25 -18.15 34.00
CA LYS A 89 31.78 -17.52 32.75
C LYS A 89 31.18 -18.55 31.77
N PHE A 90 29.88 -18.80 31.89
CA PHE A 90 29.06 -19.62 31.00
C PHE A 90 27.76 -18.85 30.68
N GLY A 91 27.43 -18.54 29.41
CA GLY A 91 28.27 -18.65 28.22
C GLY A 91 27.64 -17.92 27.03
N PHE A 92 28.41 -17.03 26.39
CA PHE A 92 28.04 -16.47 25.09
C PHE A 92 28.26 -17.52 23.97
N VAL A 93 29.33 -18.32 24.11
CA VAL A 93 29.67 -19.42 23.19
C VAL A 93 28.57 -20.48 23.08
N SER A 94 27.84 -20.78 24.16
CA SER A 94 26.73 -21.74 24.14
C SER A 94 25.49 -21.20 23.42
N LYS A 95 25.18 -19.90 23.54
CA LYS A 95 24.12 -19.26 22.73
C LYS A 95 24.50 -19.19 21.25
N ALA A 96 25.75 -18.84 20.94
CA ALA A 96 26.25 -18.84 19.56
C ALA A 96 26.20 -20.25 18.94
N LYS A 97 26.62 -21.28 19.68
CA LYS A 97 26.52 -22.68 19.23
C LYS A 97 25.07 -23.16 19.07
N ALA A 98 24.13 -22.70 19.89
CA ALA A 98 22.71 -23.01 19.71
C ALA A 98 22.18 -22.47 18.36
N LEU A 99 22.39 -21.17 18.07
CA LEU A 99 21.98 -20.57 16.80
C LEU A 99 22.57 -21.29 15.57
N VAL A 100 23.86 -21.66 15.63
CA VAL A 100 24.55 -22.41 14.56
C VAL A 100 24.04 -23.85 14.42
N PHE A 101 23.57 -24.49 15.50
CA PHE A 101 23.00 -25.85 15.46
C PHE A 101 21.52 -25.88 15.06
N GLU A 102 20.72 -24.91 15.50
CA GLU A 102 19.27 -24.85 15.24
C GLU A 102 18.93 -24.27 13.87
N ARG A 103 19.94 -23.75 13.14
CA ARG A 103 19.79 -23.09 11.85
C ARG A 103 18.79 -21.93 11.91
N GLU A 104 18.85 -21.11 12.95
CA GLU A 104 18.06 -19.87 13.02
C GLU A 104 18.92 -18.67 12.65
N PHE A 105 18.50 -17.93 11.62
CA PHE A 105 19.06 -16.61 11.29
C PHE A 105 18.11 -15.51 11.78
N ILE A 106 18.66 -14.31 11.90
CA ILE A 106 17.96 -13.06 12.22
C ILE A 106 18.41 -12.05 11.16
N LEU A 107 17.47 -11.27 10.62
CA LEU A 107 17.79 -10.11 9.79
C LEU A 107 17.94 -8.87 10.67
N ASP A 108 19.11 -8.26 10.60
CA ASP A 108 19.32 -6.89 11.05
C ASP A 108 18.99 -5.93 9.91
N GLU A 109 18.66 -4.66 10.20
CA GLU A 109 18.20 -3.69 9.19
C GLU A 109 19.19 -3.53 8.01
N LYS A 110 20.49 -3.59 8.30
CA LYS A 110 21.60 -3.49 7.33
C LYS A 110 21.63 -4.61 6.30
N ASP A 111 21.05 -5.77 6.63
CA ASP A 111 20.95 -6.88 5.68
C ASP A 111 19.89 -6.65 4.61
N LEU A 112 19.01 -5.65 4.82
CA LEU A 112 17.86 -5.34 4.00
C LEU A 112 17.95 -3.97 3.31
N GLU A 113 18.87 -3.07 3.69
CA GLU A 113 19.01 -1.72 3.12
C GLU A 113 19.08 -1.71 1.58
N GLU A 114 20.04 -2.43 0.98
CA GLU A 114 20.21 -2.52 -0.48
C GLU A 114 19.06 -3.29 -1.16
N PRO A 115 18.63 -4.49 -0.69
CA PRO A 115 17.47 -5.19 -1.26
C PRO A 115 16.14 -4.41 -1.21
N LEU A 116 15.87 -3.66 -0.14
CA LEU A 116 14.66 -2.85 -0.02
C LEU A 116 14.72 -1.59 -0.90
N TRP A 117 15.91 -1.03 -1.13
CA TRP A 117 16.11 0.02 -2.13
C TRP A 117 15.82 -0.49 -3.54
N ASP A 118 16.37 -1.66 -3.92
CA ASP A 118 16.07 -2.31 -5.20
C ASP A 118 14.56 -2.61 -5.36
N LEU A 119 13.89 -3.05 -4.29
CA LEU A 119 12.43 -3.19 -4.24
C LEU A 119 11.72 -1.83 -4.47
N GLN A 120 12.17 -0.75 -3.82
CA GLN A 120 11.58 0.58 -4.01
C GLN A 120 11.67 1.04 -5.47
N ILE A 121 12.83 0.87 -6.10
CA ILE A 121 13.04 1.19 -7.52
C ILE A 121 12.18 0.30 -8.42
N ALA A 122 12.06 -1.00 -8.12
CA ALA A 122 11.21 -1.95 -8.84
C ALA A 122 9.70 -1.59 -8.78
N LEU A 123 9.22 -1.11 -7.63
CA LEU A 123 7.85 -0.64 -7.45
C LEU A 123 7.61 0.66 -8.24
N LEU A 124 8.50 1.66 -8.09
CA LEU A 124 8.46 2.93 -8.83
C LEU A 124 8.44 2.72 -10.37
N GLU A 125 9.28 1.80 -10.86
CA GLU A 125 9.31 1.40 -12.28
C GLU A 125 8.00 0.78 -12.80
N SER A 126 7.12 0.37 -11.90
CA SER A 126 5.85 -0.30 -12.19
C SER A 126 4.63 0.63 -12.00
N ASP A 127 4.87 1.95 -12.03
CA ASP A 127 3.90 3.02 -11.76
C ASP A 127 3.21 2.88 -10.39
N ILE A 128 3.97 2.47 -9.38
CA ILE A 128 3.58 2.63 -7.98
C ILE A 128 4.11 3.98 -7.48
N ALA A 129 3.25 4.78 -6.87
CA ALA A 129 3.63 6.11 -6.38
C ALA A 129 4.63 6.02 -5.21
N LEU A 130 5.53 7.00 -5.07
CA LEU A 130 6.65 6.95 -4.12
C LEU A 130 6.22 6.63 -2.67
N THR A 131 5.21 7.35 -2.15
CA THR A 131 4.68 7.15 -0.78
C THR A 131 4.03 5.79 -0.56
N VAL A 132 3.67 5.09 -1.64
CA VAL A 132 3.11 3.73 -1.62
C VAL A 132 4.24 2.71 -1.68
N ALA A 133 5.27 2.97 -2.50
CA ALA A 133 6.47 2.15 -2.54
C ALA A 133 7.22 2.15 -1.19
N GLU A 134 7.35 3.33 -0.56
CA GLU A 134 7.89 3.52 0.81
C GLU A 134 7.09 2.74 1.87
N ALA A 135 5.75 2.78 1.78
CA ALA A 135 4.88 2.03 2.70
C ALA A 135 5.00 0.52 2.52
N ILE A 136 5.17 0.03 1.28
CA ILE A 136 5.41 -1.39 0.99
C ILE A 136 6.78 -1.83 1.50
N THR A 137 7.85 -1.07 1.26
CA THR A 137 9.20 -1.45 1.69
C THR A 137 9.34 -1.44 3.21
N GLU A 138 8.77 -0.46 3.92
CA GLU A 138 8.80 -0.44 5.39
C GLU A 138 7.92 -1.54 6.01
N ALA A 139 6.81 -1.92 5.38
CA ALA A 139 6.01 -3.06 5.80
C ALA A 139 6.77 -4.40 5.65
N VAL A 140 7.43 -4.61 4.50
CA VAL A 140 8.29 -5.78 4.28
C VAL A 140 9.47 -5.80 5.25
N LYS A 141 10.12 -4.66 5.48
CA LYS A 141 11.18 -4.50 6.49
C LYS A 141 10.69 -4.90 7.88
N SER A 142 9.54 -4.36 8.30
CA SER A 142 8.95 -4.62 9.62
C SER A 142 8.56 -6.09 9.85
N GLU A 143 8.22 -6.85 8.80
CA GLU A 143 7.93 -8.29 8.92
C GLU A 143 9.21 -9.15 8.95
N LEU A 144 10.26 -8.71 8.25
CA LEU A 144 11.53 -9.44 8.10
C LEU A 144 12.57 -9.15 9.21
N VAL A 145 12.69 -7.92 9.71
CA VAL A 145 13.66 -7.55 10.77
C VAL A 145 13.34 -8.26 12.08
N GLY A 146 14.36 -8.80 12.76
CA GLY A 146 14.20 -9.45 14.07
C GLY A 146 13.45 -10.80 14.06
N SER A 147 12.82 -11.16 12.94
CA SER A 147 12.17 -12.45 12.71
C SER A 147 13.21 -13.58 12.77
N ARG A 148 13.21 -14.39 13.84
CA ARG A 148 13.94 -15.67 13.86
C ARG A 148 13.25 -16.64 12.91
N ARG A 149 13.96 -17.12 11.89
CA ARG A 149 13.45 -18.08 10.91
C ARG A 149 14.46 -19.20 10.68
N LYS A 150 13.93 -20.40 10.39
CA LYS A 150 14.74 -21.59 10.14
C LYS A 150 15.24 -21.61 8.70
N ILE A 151 16.53 -21.86 8.52
CA ILE A 151 17.21 -21.85 7.22
C ILE A 151 16.78 -23.09 6.40
N GLY A 152 16.22 -22.84 5.21
CA GLY A 152 15.81 -23.87 4.27
C GLY A 152 15.09 -23.28 3.06
N LYS A 153 14.39 -24.14 2.30
CA LYS A 153 13.65 -23.75 1.09
C LYS A 153 12.66 -22.61 1.30
N ASP A 154 12.05 -22.54 2.49
CA ASP A 154 11.08 -21.49 2.85
C ASP A 154 11.66 -20.06 2.78
N THR A 155 12.97 -19.87 2.61
CA THR A 155 13.61 -18.54 2.66
C THR A 155 13.09 -17.59 1.57
N THR A 156 12.93 -18.05 0.33
CA THR A 156 12.31 -17.23 -0.74
C THR A 156 10.81 -17.05 -0.49
N ASP A 157 10.15 -18.09 0.02
CA ASP A 157 8.71 -18.10 0.29
C ASP A 157 8.33 -17.15 1.44
N ILE A 158 9.22 -16.95 2.43
CA ILE A 158 9.08 -15.97 3.51
C ILE A 158 9.14 -14.53 2.96
N VAL A 159 10.10 -14.24 2.07
CA VAL A 159 10.22 -12.92 1.45
C VAL A 159 9.03 -12.64 0.52
N GLU A 160 8.59 -13.65 -0.24
CA GLU A 160 7.37 -13.55 -1.04
C GLU A 160 6.13 -13.33 -0.16
N GLN A 161 5.97 -14.07 0.94
CA GLN A 161 4.82 -13.93 1.83
C GLN A 161 4.77 -12.54 2.49
N ALA A 162 5.91 -11.99 2.95
CA ALA A 162 5.98 -10.63 3.49
C ALA A 162 5.58 -9.58 2.44
N LEU A 163 5.99 -9.76 1.18
CA LEU A 163 5.63 -8.86 0.08
C LEU A 163 4.15 -9.03 -0.35
N ARG A 164 3.62 -10.27 -0.37
CA ARG A 164 2.18 -10.55 -0.55
C ARG A 164 1.35 -9.89 0.56
N ASN A 165 1.81 -9.98 1.82
CA ASN A 165 1.17 -9.34 2.97
C ASN A 165 1.16 -7.80 2.85
N ALA A 166 2.31 -7.18 2.55
CA ALA A 166 2.42 -5.74 2.37
C ALA A 166 1.49 -5.22 1.26
N LEU A 167 1.51 -5.86 0.08
CA LEU A 167 0.63 -5.52 -1.04
C LEU A 167 -0.86 -5.71 -0.71
N TYR A 168 -1.21 -6.82 -0.03
CA TYR A 168 -2.58 -7.07 0.40
C TYR A 168 -3.07 -5.98 1.36
N ASN A 169 -2.30 -5.66 2.41
CA ASN A 169 -2.65 -4.66 3.42
C ASN A 169 -2.87 -3.26 2.82
N VAL A 170 -2.01 -2.86 1.87
CA VAL A 170 -2.12 -1.59 1.13
C VAL A 170 -3.42 -1.48 0.32
N MET A 171 -3.94 -2.61 -0.19
CA MET A 171 -5.19 -2.66 -0.97
C MET A 171 -6.45 -3.01 -0.16
N SER A 172 -6.31 -3.65 1.00
CA SER A 172 -7.43 -4.10 1.84
C SER A 172 -7.83 -3.14 2.95
N ALA A 173 -7.12 -2.02 3.12
CA ALA A 173 -7.26 -1.08 4.23
C ALA A 173 -8.69 -0.52 4.45
N ASN A 174 -9.52 -0.46 3.39
CA ASN A 174 -10.95 -0.14 3.50
C ASN A 174 -11.77 -1.09 2.61
N VAL A 175 -12.49 -2.03 3.22
CA VAL A 175 -13.36 -2.98 2.51
C VAL A 175 -14.77 -2.40 2.37
N PHE A 176 -15.28 -2.34 1.13
CA PHE A 176 -16.65 -1.93 0.82
C PHE A 176 -17.17 -2.76 -0.35
N ASP A 177 -18.27 -3.48 -0.16
CA ASP A 177 -18.96 -4.20 -1.25
C ASP A 177 -20.18 -3.39 -1.72
N LEU A 178 -20.12 -2.91 -2.96
CA LEU A 178 -21.21 -2.13 -3.57
C LEU A 178 -22.52 -2.93 -3.69
N ASP A 179 -22.47 -4.23 -3.95
CA ASP A 179 -23.66 -5.06 -4.10
C ASP A 179 -24.42 -5.18 -2.77
N ASP A 180 -23.70 -5.36 -1.65
CA ASP A 180 -24.31 -5.49 -0.32
C ASP A 180 -24.71 -4.13 0.26
N TYR A 181 -23.97 -3.05 -0.03
CA TYR A 181 -24.44 -1.69 0.24
C TYR A 181 -25.79 -1.43 -0.46
N VAL A 182 -25.87 -1.67 -1.77
CA VAL A 182 -27.10 -1.46 -2.56
C VAL A 182 -28.25 -2.35 -2.07
N LYS A 183 -27.96 -3.56 -1.59
CA LYS A 183 -28.96 -4.49 -1.03
C LYS A 183 -29.58 -3.99 0.27
N ASN A 184 -28.78 -3.37 1.15
CA ASN A 184 -29.22 -2.97 2.49
C ASN A 184 -29.61 -1.48 2.59
N ALA A 185 -29.21 -0.64 1.62
CA ALA A 185 -29.54 0.79 1.57
C ALA A 185 -31.01 1.07 1.22
N LYS A 186 -31.49 2.25 1.65
CA LYS A 186 -32.81 2.78 1.27
C LYS A 186 -32.86 3.04 -0.26
N LYS A 187 -34.02 2.82 -0.87
CA LYS A 187 -34.25 3.05 -2.30
C LYS A 187 -34.88 4.44 -2.58
N PRO A 188 -34.63 5.07 -3.75
CA PRO A 188 -33.60 4.70 -4.73
C PRO A 188 -32.20 4.99 -4.19
N VAL A 189 -31.22 4.13 -4.50
CA VAL A 189 -29.79 4.40 -4.23
C VAL A 189 -29.24 5.25 -5.36
N HIS A 190 -28.75 6.45 -5.07
CA HIS A 190 -28.21 7.38 -6.07
C HIS A 190 -26.67 7.37 -6.09
N ILE A 191 -26.11 6.97 -7.23
CA ILE A 191 -24.67 6.83 -7.45
C ILE A 191 -24.23 7.78 -8.56
N VAL A 192 -23.30 8.70 -8.24
CA VAL A 192 -22.67 9.60 -9.21
C VAL A 192 -21.31 9.06 -9.62
N PHE A 193 -21.05 8.99 -10.92
CA PHE A 193 -19.77 8.57 -11.47
C PHE A 193 -18.97 9.79 -11.90
N VAL A 194 -17.75 9.93 -11.37
CA VAL A 194 -16.83 11.02 -11.66
C VAL A 194 -15.54 10.48 -12.28
N GLY A 195 -14.76 11.34 -12.93
CA GLY A 195 -13.57 10.94 -13.70
C GLY A 195 -13.54 11.60 -15.07
N ILE A 196 -12.42 11.46 -15.79
CA ILE A 196 -12.17 12.26 -16.99
C ILE A 196 -12.87 11.71 -18.26
N ASN A 197 -12.62 12.35 -19.41
CA ASN A 197 -13.06 11.87 -20.71
C ASN A 197 -12.06 10.83 -21.26
N GLY A 198 -12.54 9.75 -21.87
CA GLY A 198 -11.70 8.71 -22.50
C GLY A 198 -11.41 7.47 -21.63
N THR A 199 -11.61 7.59 -20.32
CA THR A 199 -11.35 6.54 -19.32
C THR A 199 -12.46 5.48 -19.18
N GLY A 200 -13.45 5.47 -20.07
CA GLY A 200 -14.54 4.49 -20.04
C GLY A 200 -15.59 4.71 -18.93
N LYS A 201 -15.80 5.95 -18.47
CA LYS A 201 -16.84 6.28 -17.48
C LYS A 201 -18.26 5.87 -17.94
N THR A 202 -18.73 6.42 -19.06
CA THR A 202 -20.04 6.13 -19.66
C THR A 202 -20.27 4.63 -19.94
N THR A 203 -19.22 3.88 -20.34
CA THR A 203 -19.30 2.43 -20.53
C THR A 203 -19.35 1.70 -19.18
N SER A 204 -18.57 2.10 -18.18
CA SER A 204 -18.58 1.49 -16.83
C SER A 204 -19.94 1.67 -16.14
N ILE A 205 -20.61 2.80 -16.34
CA ILE A 205 -22.00 3.02 -15.92
C ILE A 205 -22.93 1.99 -16.55
N ALA A 206 -22.83 1.76 -17.85
CA ALA A 206 -23.64 0.77 -18.56
C ALA A 206 -23.37 -0.67 -18.11
N LYS A 207 -22.11 -1.03 -17.82
CA LYS A 207 -21.76 -2.34 -17.23
C LYS A 207 -22.34 -2.50 -15.82
N THR A 208 -22.27 -1.44 -15.00
CA THR A 208 -22.83 -1.42 -13.64
C THR A 208 -24.36 -1.53 -13.67
N ALA A 209 -25.01 -0.86 -14.63
CA ALA A 209 -26.45 -0.98 -14.88
C ALA A 209 -26.87 -2.40 -15.28
N LYS A 210 -26.10 -3.04 -16.19
CA LYS A 210 -26.28 -4.44 -16.58
C LYS A 210 -26.15 -5.36 -15.36
N ARG A 211 -25.06 -5.25 -14.59
CA ARG A 211 -24.82 -6.01 -13.35
C ARG A 211 -26.01 -5.95 -12.40
N PHE A 212 -26.46 -4.74 -12.04
CA PHE A 212 -27.58 -4.60 -11.10
C PHE A 212 -28.90 -5.13 -11.66
N LYS A 213 -29.14 -5.00 -12.97
CA LYS A 213 -30.31 -5.57 -13.63
C LYS A 213 -30.27 -7.10 -13.66
N ASP A 214 -29.11 -7.72 -13.86
CA ASP A 214 -28.94 -9.18 -13.77
C ASP A 214 -29.17 -9.69 -12.34
N MET A 215 -28.86 -8.86 -11.33
CA MET A 215 -29.19 -9.10 -9.91
C MET A 215 -30.67 -8.83 -9.57
N GLY A 216 -31.49 -8.43 -10.55
CA GLY A 216 -32.92 -8.19 -10.40
C GLY A 216 -33.34 -6.77 -9.98
N TYR A 217 -32.40 -5.83 -9.82
CA TYR A 217 -32.73 -4.45 -9.47
C TYR A 217 -33.23 -3.65 -10.67
N SER A 218 -34.15 -2.72 -10.40
CA SER A 218 -34.62 -1.72 -11.35
C SER A 218 -33.72 -0.48 -11.34
N VAL A 219 -33.25 -0.06 -12.53
CA VAL A 219 -32.22 0.97 -12.69
C VAL A 219 -32.72 2.12 -13.57
N VAL A 220 -32.22 3.33 -13.31
CA VAL A 220 -32.39 4.53 -14.14
C VAL A 220 -31.02 5.17 -14.38
N LEU A 221 -30.75 5.67 -15.60
CA LEU A 221 -29.51 6.38 -15.94
C LEU A 221 -29.78 7.88 -16.13
N ALA A 222 -28.91 8.74 -15.59
CA ALA A 222 -28.95 10.19 -15.80
C ALA A 222 -27.80 10.65 -16.72
N ALA A 223 -28.13 11.29 -17.84
CA ALA A 223 -27.15 11.79 -18.82
C ALA A 223 -26.56 13.16 -18.44
N GLY A 224 -25.81 13.22 -17.33
CA GLY A 224 -25.24 14.46 -16.80
C GLY A 224 -24.02 15.02 -17.52
N ASP A 225 -23.44 14.34 -18.52
CA ASP A 225 -22.47 14.95 -19.45
C ASP A 225 -23.18 15.77 -20.55
N THR A 226 -23.91 16.80 -20.12
CA THR A 226 -24.77 17.62 -20.99
C THR A 226 -24.00 18.46 -22.01
N PHE A 227 -22.68 18.59 -21.86
CA PHE A 227 -21.79 19.35 -22.75
C PHE A 227 -21.26 18.55 -23.95
N ARG A 228 -21.76 17.32 -24.14
CA ARG A 228 -21.36 16.41 -25.23
C ARG A 228 -22.57 15.63 -25.73
N ALA A 229 -23.24 16.08 -26.80
CA ALA A 229 -24.35 15.37 -27.44
C ALA A 229 -23.99 13.89 -27.72
N GLY A 230 -22.79 13.63 -28.24
CA GLY A 230 -22.31 12.26 -28.48
C GLY A 230 -22.14 11.40 -27.21
N ALA A 231 -21.99 11.98 -26.02
CA ALA A 231 -22.00 11.25 -24.75
C ALA A 231 -23.43 10.93 -24.30
N ILE A 232 -24.35 11.89 -24.46
CA ILE A 232 -25.79 11.72 -24.20
C ILE A 232 -26.36 10.59 -25.08
N ASP A 233 -26.05 10.59 -26.39
CA ASP A 233 -26.48 9.55 -27.32
C ASP A 233 -25.75 8.21 -27.09
N GLN A 234 -24.47 8.23 -26.70
CA GLN A 234 -23.77 7.00 -26.28
C GLN A 234 -24.44 6.36 -25.06
N LEU A 235 -24.78 7.14 -24.03
CA LEU A 235 -25.47 6.62 -22.84
C LEU A 235 -26.89 6.14 -23.17
N GLN A 236 -27.61 6.82 -24.07
CA GLN A 236 -28.90 6.37 -24.60
C GLN A 236 -28.77 5.00 -25.28
N ILE A 237 -27.84 4.85 -26.24
CA ILE A 237 -27.59 3.58 -26.96
C ILE A 237 -27.20 2.45 -26.00
N HIS A 238 -26.41 2.74 -24.97
CA HIS A 238 -26.09 1.78 -23.93
C HIS A 238 -27.34 1.38 -23.11
N GLY A 239 -28.11 2.37 -22.63
CA GLY A 239 -29.34 2.15 -21.88
C GLY A 239 -30.35 1.31 -22.64
N ASP A 240 -30.58 1.60 -23.93
CA ASP A 240 -31.47 0.82 -24.79
C ASP A 240 -30.97 -0.63 -24.95
N ARG A 241 -29.66 -0.83 -25.13
CA ARG A 241 -29.03 -2.17 -25.26
C ARG A 241 -29.11 -3.00 -23.98
N VAL A 242 -28.99 -2.39 -22.80
CA VAL A 242 -29.19 -3.09 -21.51
C VAL A 242 -30.66 -3.11 -21.07
N GLY A 243 -31.55 -2.40 -21.77
CA GLY A 243 -32.97 -2.23 -21.45
C GLY A 243 -33.19 -1.51 -20.13
N VAL A 244 -32.56 -0.35 -19.95
CA VAL A 244 -32.60 0.51 -18.76
C VAL A 244 -33.01 1.92 -19.18
N LYS A 245 -33.89 2.58 -18.40
CA LYS A 245 -34.41 3.90 -18.74
C LYS A 245 -33.32 4.98 -18.60
N VAL A 246 -33.08 5.73 -19.67
CA VAL A 246 -32.25 6.95 -19.66
C VAL A 246 -33.11 8.20 -19.54
N ILE A 247 -32.67 9.12 -18.69
CA ILE A 247 -33.18 10.48 -18.49
C ILE A 247 -32.12 11.46 -19.00
N ARG A 248 -32.53 12.34 -19.92
CA ARG A 248 -31.66 13.25 -20.66
C ARG A 248 -32.39 14.51 -21.09
N HIS A 249 -31.68 15.63 -21.09
CA HIS A 249 -32.15 16.90 -21.66
C HIS A 249 -31.41 17.20 -22.98
N GLN A 250 -31.66 18.38 -23.55
CA GLN A 250 -30.91 18.89 -24.70
C GLN A 250 -29.46 19.22 -24.32
N GLU A 251 -28.56 19.23 -25.31
CA GLU A 251 -27.16 19.63 -25.13
C GLU A 251 -27.06 21.06 -24.55
N GLY A 252 -26.12 21.27 -23.64
CA GLY A 252 -25.94 22.54 -22.91
C GLY A 252 -26.90 22.75 -21.72
N GLY A 253 -27.83 21.81 -21.45
CA GLY A 253 -28.67 21.84 -20.24
C GLY A 253 -27.87 21.70 -18.94
N ASP A 254 -28.47 22.03 -17.80
CA ASP A 254 -27.82 21.91 -16.49
C ASP A 254 -27.68 20.44 -16.03
N PRO A 255 -26.46 19.92 -15.82
CA PRO A 255 -26.25 18.55 -15.32
C PRO A 255 -27.02 18.25 -14.03
N ALA A 256 -27.13 19.24 -13.13
CA ALA A 256 -27.83 19.05 -11.85
C ALA A 256 -29.33 18.81 -12.03
N ALA A 257 -29.94 19.41 -13.06
CA ALA A 257 -31.36 19.20 -13.38
C ALA A 257 -31.60 17.80 -13.97
N VAL A 258 -30.75 17.34 -14.89
CA VAL A 258 -30.86 15.97 -15.47
C VAL A 258 -30.78 14.89 -14.38
N VAL A 259 -29.87 15.07 -13.41
CA VAL A 259 -29.74 14.15 -12.27
C VAL A 259 -30.94 14.24 -11.32
N TYR A 260 -31.42 15.45 -11.01
CA TYR A 260 -32.60 15.65 -10.17
C TYR A 260 -33.85 15.00 -10.77
N ASP A 261 -34.13 15.23 -12.05
CA ASP A 261 -35.29 14.65 -12.74
C ASP A 261 -35.17 13.12 -12.88
N ALA A 262 -33.95 12.56 -12.91
CA ALA A 262 -33.74 11.12 -12.84
C ALA A 262 -34.06 10.52 -11.46
N ILE A 263 -33.74 11.24 -10.38
CA ILE A 263 -34.13 10.87 -9.01
C ILE A 263 -35.65 10.94 -8.86
N GLN A 264 -36.29 12.04 -9.26
CA GLN A 264 -37.75 12.15 -9.18
C GLN A 264 -38.47 11.11 -10.06
N TYR A 265 -37.92 10.78 -11.24
CA TYR A 265 -38.42 9.67 -12.05
C TYR A 265 -38.30 8.32 -11.31
N ALA A 266 -37.15 8.05 -10.70
CA ALA A 266 -36.91 6.82 -9.94
C ALA A 266 -37.84 6.69 -8.72
N GLU A 267 -38.03 7.75 -7.94
CA GLU A 267 -38.99 7.76 -6.82
C GLU A 267 -40.43 7.46 -7.30
N ALA A 268 -40.89 8.15 -8.35
CA ALA A 268 -42.25 7.99 -8.88
C ALA A 268 -42.52 6.59 -9.44
N HIS A 269 -41.50 5.94 -10.02
CA HIS A 269 -41.58 4.59 -10.59
C HIS A 269 -41.12 3.49 -9.62
N LYS A 270 -40.73 3.85 -8.38
CA LYS A 270 -40.15 2.97 -7.36
C LYS A 270 -38.94 2.17 -7.84
N ALA A 271 -38.07 2.82 -8.62
CA ALA A 271 -36.82 2.20 -9.06
C ALA A 271 -35.81 2.05 -7.90
N ASP A 272 -34.98 1.02 -7.95
CA ASP A 272 -34.01 0.70 -6.90
C ASP A 272 -32.77 1.58 -6.95
N ILE A 273 -32.32 2.00 -8.13
CA ILE A 273 -30.99 2.62 -8.34
C ILE A 273 -31.03 3.71 -9.41
N VAL A 274 -30.37 4.83 -9.15
CA VAL A 274 -30.05 5.88 -10.13
C VAL A 274 -28.54 5.92 -10.35
N LEU A 275 -28.08 5.79 -11.59
CA LEU A 275 -26.66 5.91 -11.97
C LEU A 275 -26.46 7.16 -12.84
N SER A 276 -25.66 8.10 -12.36
CA SER A 276 -25.48 9.43 -12.97
C SER A 276 -24.11 9.59 -13.64
N ASP A 277 -24.10 9.84 -14.95
CA ASP A 277 -22.87 10.20 -15.70
C ASP A 277 -22.54 11.70 -15.55
N THR A 278 -21.28 12.08 -15.75
CA THR A 278 -20.83 13.49 -15.66
C THR A 278 -19.83 13.86 -16.74
N ALA A 279 -19.70 15.17 -17.00
CA ALA A 279 -18.56 15.71 -17.74
C ALA A 279 -17.20 15.33 -17.09
N GLY A 280 -16.14 15.32 -17.90
CA GLY A 280 -14.79 14.89 -17.48
C GLY A 280 -13.63 15.68 -18.11
N ARG A 281 -13.76 16.99 -18.32
CA ARG A 281 -12.69 17.84 -18.88
C ARG A 281 -11.79 18.45 -17.79
N MET A 282 -10.77 17.72 -17.34
CA MET A 282 -9.86 18.15 -16.25
C MET A 282 -8.93 19.30 -16.62
N HIS A 283 -8.00 19.07 -17.56
CA HIS A 283 -6.73 19.82 -17.69
C HIS A 283 -6.81 21.34 -17.98
N THR A 284 -7.99 21.92 -18.14
CA THR A 284 -8.18 23.34 -18.46
C THR A 284 -9.32 24.03 -17.70
N ASN A 285 -9.94 23.39 -16.70
CA ASN A 285 -11.15 23.96 -16.07
C ASN A 285 -11.32 23.70 -14.56
N LEU A 286 -11.03 24.72 -13.76
CA LEU A 286 -11.55 24.88 -12.39
C LEU A 286 -13.09 24.74 -12.33
N ASN A 287 -13.76 25.08 -13.44
CA ASN A 287 -15.20 24.94 -13.65
C ASN A 287 -15.67 23.47 -13.52
N LEU A 288 -14.87 22.47 -13.88
CA LEU A 288 -15.29 21.06 -13.75
C LEU A 288 -15.54 20.70 -12.29
N MET A 289 -14.56 20.95 -11.41
CA MET A 289 -14.70 20.63 -9.98
C MET A 289 -15.77 21.50 -9.30
N ALA A 290 -15.96 22.74 -9.74
CA ALA A 290 -17.08 23.57 -9.30
C ALA A 290 -18.45 22.99 -9.72
N GLN A 291 -18.56 22.46 -10.94
CA GLN A 291 -19.77 21.80 -11.43
C GLN A 291 -20.03 20.46 -10.72
N LEU A 292 -19.01 19.64 -10.48
CA LEU A 292 -19.15 18.38 -9.74
C LEU A 292 -19.57 18.64 -8.28
N LYS A 293 -18.95 19.62 -7.61
CA LYS A 293 -19.39 20.12 -6.29
C LYS A 293 -20.84 20.62 -6.32
N LYS A 294 -21.26 21.32 -7.38
CA LYS A 294 -22.67 21.75 -7.56
C LYS A 294 -23.61 20.55 -7.70
N VAL A 295 -23.31 19.60 -8.59
CA VAL A 295 -24.12 18.40 -8.83
C VAL A 295 -24.30 17.64 -7.52
N CYS A 296 -23.21 17.21 -6.89
CA CYS A 296 -23.29 16.39 -5.67
C CYS A 296 -24.00 17.10 -4.51
N ARG A 297 -23.89 18.43 -4.40
CA ARG A 297 -24.64 19.22 -3.40
C ARG A 297 -26.14 19.32 -3.69
N VAL A 298 -26.55 19.30 -4.96
CA VAL A 298 -27.97 19.40 -5.36
C VAL A 298 -28.65 18.04 -5.38
N SER A 299 -27.93 16.99 -5.78
CA SER A 299 -28.46 15.62 -5.94
C SER A 299 -28.13 14.65 -4.79
N ALA A 300 -27.39 15.11 -3.78
CA ALA A 300 -27.08 14.41 -2.53
C ALA A 300 -26.86 12.89 -2.69
N PRO A 301 -25.85 12.46 -3.49
CA PRO A 301 -25.65 11.05 -3.78
C PRO A 301 -25.26 10.24 -2.55
N ASP A 302 -25.78 9.02 -2.47
CA ASP A 302 -25.37 8.01 -1.49
C ASP A 302 -23.89 7.62 -1.70
N LEU A 303 -23.46 7.56 -2.97
CA LEU A 303 -22.12 7.17 -3.37
C LEU A 303 -21.58 7.99 -4.55
N ILE A 304 -20.29 8.34 -4.47
CA ILE A 304 -19.51 8.93 -5.56
C ILE A 304 -18.42 7.92 -5.96
N ILE A 305 -18.45 7.46 -7.21
CA ILE A 305 -17.51 6.48 -7.76
C ILE A 305 -16.57 7.14 -8.77
N PHE A 306 -15.27 7.04 -8.56
CA PHE A 306 -14.26 7.52 -9.52
C PHE A 306 -14.03 6.50 -10.65
N VAL A 307 -13.80 6.96 -11.88
CA VAL A 307 -13.50 6.09 -13.04
C VAL A 307 -12.33 6.63 -13.86
N ASP A 308 -11.20 5.93 -13.82
CA ASP A 308 -10.03 6.19 -14.66
C ASP A 308 -9.55 4.90 -15.36
N GLU A 309 -8.50 4.98 -16.17
CA GLU A 309 -7.91 3.84 -16.87
C GLU A 309 -6.59 3.40 -16.21
N ALA A 310 -6.44 2.09 -15.95
CA ALA A 310 -5.26 1.54 -15.27
C ALA A 310 -3.96 1.82 -16.03
N VAL A 311 -4.03 1.79 -17.37
CA VAL A 311 -2.90 2.06 -18.28
C VAL A 311 -2.34 3.49 -18.21
N ALA A 312 -3.01 4.42 -17.54
CA ALA A 312 -2.47 5.76 -17.30
C ALA A 312 -1.45 5.81 -16.15
N GLY A 313 -1.34 4.77 -15.31
CA GLY A 313 -0.32 4.74 -14.25
C GLY A 313 -0.48 5.88 -13.24
N ASN A 314 0.62 6.59 -12.95
CA ASN A 314 0.66 7.71 -12.01
C ASN A 314 -0.30 8.87 -12.36
N ASP A 315 -0.64 9.07 -13.64
CA ASP A 315 -1.64 10.06 -14.07
C ASP A 315 -3.03 9.78 -13.45
N ALA A 316 -3.43 8.50 -13.39
CA ALA A 316 -4.69 8.10 -12.76
C ALA A 316 -4.64 8.25 -11.23
N VAL A 317 -3.46 8.10 -10.62
CA VAL A 317 -3.23 8.32 -9.18
C VAL A 317 -3.41 9.79 -8.82
N GLU A 318 -2.79 10.71 -9.57
CA GLU A 318 -2.92 12.15 -9.36
C GLU A 318 -4.37 12.62 -9.53
N ARG A 319 -5.04 12.15 -10.59
CA ARG A 319 -6.47 12.43 -10.82
C ARG A 319 -7.33 11.90 -9.68
N ALA A 320 -7.10 10.67 -9.21
CA ALA A 320 -7.87 10.08 -8.11
C ALA A 320 -7.77 10.93 -6.83
N ALA A 321 -6.58 11.44 -6.51
CA ALA A 321 -6.38 12.37 -5.39
C ALA A 321 -7.14 13.68 -5.61
N GLN A 322 -7.00 14.33 -6.77
CA GLN A 322 -7.68 15.59 -7.09
C GLN A 322 -9.21 15.47 -7.10
N PHE A 323 -9.76 14.36 -7.60
CA PHE A 323 -11.19 14.08 -7.53
C PHE A 323 -11.66 13.85 -6.09
N ASN A 324 -10.93 13.09 -5.27
CA ASN A 324 -11.26 12.82 -3.87
C ASN A 324 -11.19 14.08 -2.98
N GLU A 325 -10.25 15.00 -3.25
CA GLU A 325 -10.19 16.32 -2.59
C GLU A 325 -11.38 17.21 -3.00
N ALA A 326 -11.79 17.17 -4.27
CA ALA A 326 -12.90 17.96 -4.77
C ALA A 326 -14.28 17.43 -4.34
N VAL A 327 -14.49 16.12 -4.41
CA VAL A 327 -15.73 15.43 -4.01
C VAL A 327 -15.32 14.09 -3.39
N PRO A 328 -15.39 13.93 -2.05
CA PRO A 328 -14.92 12.72 -1.38
C PRO A 328 -15.55 11.46 -1.95
N ILE A 329 -14.74 10.61 -2.58
CA ILE A 329 -15.23 9.42 -3.29
C ILE A 329 -15.43 8.27 -2.30
N ASN A 330 -16.27 7.31 -2.67
CA ASN A 330 -16.54 6.10 -1.88
C ASN A 330 -15.73 4.90 -2.38
N GLY A 331 -15.33 4.92 -3.66
CA GLY A 331 -14.46 3.92 -4.27
C GLY A 331 -14.19 4.22 -5.75
N SER A 332 -13.38 3.37 -6.38
CA SER A 332 -12.88 3.56 -7.74
C SER A 332 -13.20 2.37 -8.66
N ILE A 333 -13.44 2.63 -9.93
CA ILE A 333 -13.44 1.62 -11.01
C ILE A 333 -12.26 1.92 -11.92
N LEU A 334 -11.44 0.91 -12.20
CA LEU A 334 -10.31 1.04 -13.12
C LEU A 334 -10.62 0.29 -14.40
N THR A 335 -10.56 0.98 -15.54
CA THR A 335 -10.84 0.39 -16.85
C THR A 335 -9.55 0.04 -17.61
N LYS A 336 -9.68 -0.75 -18.67
CA LYS A 336 -8.57 -1.20 -19.53
C LYS A 336 -7.52 -2.01 -18.75
N THR A 337 -7.90 -2.64 -17.64
CA THR A 337 -6.99 -3.42 -16.79
C THR A 337 -6.47 -4.65 -17.53
N ASP A 338 -7.25 -5.18 -18.48
CA ASP A 338 -6.84 -6.18 -19.48
C ASP A 338 -5.56 -5.78 -20.25
N ALA A 339 -5.38 -4.49 -20.51
CA ALA A 339 -4.21 -3.93 -21.20
C ALA A 339 -3.09 -3.45 -20.25
N ASP A 340 -3.27 -3.53 -18.92
CA ASP A 340 -2.28 -3.07 -17.95
C ASP A 340 -1.14 -4.10 -17.78
N ALA A 341 0.07 -3.69 -18.19
CA ALA A 341 1.30 -4.47 -18.06
C ALA A 341 2.09 -4.16 -16.76
N LYS A 342 1.68 -3.14 -15.99
CA LYS A 342 2.40 -2.61 -14.82
C LYS A 342 1.66 -2.82 -13.50
N GLY A 343 0.36 -2.56 -13.41
CA GLY A 343 -0.47 -2.82 -12.22
C GLY A 343 -0.39 -1.81 -11.07
N GLY A 344 0.65 -0.96 -11.02
CA GLY A 344 0.90 -0.06 -9.89
C GLY A 344 -0.19 0.99 -9.63
N ALA A 345 -0.97 1.35 -10.66
CA ALA A 345 -2.08 2.30 -10.53
C ALA A 345 -3.15 1.83 -9.53
N ALA A 346 -3.49 0.54 -9.51
CA ALA A 346 -4.54 0.02 -8.63
C ALA A 346 -4.13 0.05 -7.15
N ILE A 347 -2.91 -0.40 -6.87
CA ILE A 347 -2.28 -0.38 -5.54
C ILE A 347 -2.20 1.07 -5.05
N SER A 348 -1.75 1.98 -5.91
CA SER A 348 -1.53 3.38 -5.55
C SER A 348 -2.81 4.18 -5.34
N ILE A 349 -3.84 3.98 -6.18
CA ILE A 349 -5.14 4.65 -6.03
C ILE A 349 -5.82 4.21 -4.72
N ALA A 350 -5.78 2.91 -4.39
CA ALA A 350 -6.35 2.40 -3.15
C ALA A 350 -5.74 3.08 -1.91
N TYR A 351 -4.41 3.15 -1.87
CA TYR A 351 -3.67 3.76 -0.76
C TYR A 351 -3.87 5.28 -0.67
N ILE A 352 -3.62 6.02 -1.77
CA ILE A 352 -3.56 7.49 -1.76
C ILE A 352 -4.94 8.12 -1.60
N THR A 353 -6.00 7.49 -2.11
CA THR A 353 -7.37 7.96 -1.81
C THR A 353 -7.88 7.49 -0.44
N GLY A 354 -7.31 6.40 0.07
CA GLY A 354 -7.85 5.64 1.20
C GLY A 354 -9.18 4.95 0.88
N LYS A 355 -9.50 4.68 -0.40
CA LYS A 355 -10.79 4.15 -0.86
C LYS A 355 -10.63 2.87 -1.68
N PRO A 356 -11.53 1.89 -1.54
CA PRO A 356 -11.42 0.63 -2.28
C PRO A 356 -11.54 0.83 -3.79
N ILE A 357 -10.77 0.02 -4.53
CA ILE A 357 -11.17 -0.33 -5.90
C ILE A 357 -12.39 -1.25 -5.78
N LEU A 358 -13.46 -0.94 -6.50
CA LEU A 358 -14.73 -1.66 -6.47
C LEU A 358 -14.80 -2.69 -7.60
N PHE A 359 -14.38 -2.28 -8.80
CA PHE A 359 -14.42 -3.11 -10.00
C PHE A 359 -13.23 -2.83 -10.93
N LEU A 360 -12.90 -3.85 -11.73
CA LEU A 360 -11.98 -3.78 -12.84
C LEU A 360 -12.74 -3.97 -14.15
N GLY A 361 -12.57 -3.04 -15.08
CA GLY A 361 -13.05 -3.15 -16.46
C GLY A 361 -12.03 -3.93 -17.29
N MET A 362 -12.35 -5.19 -17.58
CA MET A 362 -11.45 -6.22 -18.11
C MET A 362 -11.65 -6.48 -19.63
N GLY A 363 -12.20 -5.51 -20.36
CA GLY A 363 -12.60 -5.68 -21.76
C GLY A 363 -13.73 -4.73 -22.19
N GLN A 364 -14.36 -5.04 -23.33
CA GLN A 364 -15.35 -4.17 -23.99
C GLN A 364 -16.81 -4.66 -23.87
N GLY A 365 -17.03 -5.93 -23.54
CA GLY A 365 -18.35 -6.50 -23.28
C GLY A 365 -18.98 -5.94 -22.01
N TYR A 366 -20.30 -6.03 -21.89
CA TYR A 366 -21.01 -5.53 -20.70
C TYR A 366 -20.67 -6.32 -19.44
N ASP A 367 -20.42 -7.61 -19.60
CA ASP A 367 -20.11 -8.53 -18.49
C ASP A 367 -18.62 -8.48 -18.10
N ASP A 368 -17.76 -7.79 -18.88
CA ASP A 368 -16.34 -7.53 -18.57
C ASP A 368 -16.19 -6.43 -17.49
N LEU A 369 -16.92 -6.56 -16.38
CA LEU A 369 -16.82 -5.74 -15.17
C LEU A 369 -16.68 -6.67 -13.96
N LYS A 370 -15.44 -7.01 -13.63
CA LYS A 370 -15.12 -7.93 -12.53
C LYS A 370 -15.12 -7.17 -11.21
N LYS A 371 -15.70 -7.73 -10.14
CA LYS A 371 -15.47 -7.23 -8.78
C LYS A 371 -13.97 -7.24 -8.47
N PHE A 372 -13.49 -6.20 -7.80
CA PHE A 372 -12.15 -6.20 -7.25
C PHE A 372 -12.08 -7.16 -6.06
N ASP A 373 -10.96 -7.88 -5.97
CA ASP A 373 -10.59 -8.72 -4.83
C ASP A 373 -9.08 -8.48 -4.60
N PRO A 374 -8.68 -7.87 -3.47
CA PRO A 374 -7.28 -7.62 -3.17
C PRO A 374 -6.44 -8.90 -3.16
N LYS A 375 -7.01 -10.03 -2.72
CA LYS A 375 -6.27 -11.30 -2.69
C LYS A 375 -6.02 -11.80 -4.12
N TRP A 376 -7.07 -11.93 -4.94
CA TRP A 376 -6.88 -12.32 -6.34
C TRP A 376 -5.91 -11.38 -7.07
N PHE A 377 -5.95 -10.07 -6.78
CA PHE A 377 -5.02 -9.12 -7.41
C PHE A 377 -3.56 -9.39 -7.00
N VAL A 378 -3.29 -9.66 -5.71
CA VAL A 378 -1.97 -10.12 -5.24
C VAL A 378 -1.59 -11.42 -5.92
N ASP A 379 -2.46 -12.42 -5.93
CA ASP A 379 -2.17 -13.74 -6.51
C ASP A 379 -1.76 -13.62 -8.00
N GLN A 380 -2.41 -12.76 -8.81
CA GLN A 380 -2.01 -12.49 -10.21
C GLN A 380 -0.66 -11.77 -10.40
N ILE A 381 -0.05 -11.22 -9.34
CA ILE A 381 1.29 -10.60 -9.41
C ILE A 381 2.38 -11.66 -9.25
N PHE A 382 2.11 -12.79 -8.62
CA PHE A 382 3.11 -13.83 -8.34
C PHE A 382 2.88 -15.12 -9.15
N ASP A 383 1.62 -15.53 -9.34
CA ASP A 383 1.21 -16.78 -10.00
C ASP A 383 1.33 -16.73 -11.53
#